data_AF-A0A1Q9P963-F1
#
_entry.id   AF-A0A1Q9P963-F1
#
_cell.length_a   1.000
_cell.length_b   1.000
_cell.length_c   1.000
_cell.angle_alpha   90.00
_cell.angle_beta   90.00
_cell.angle_gamma   90.00
#
_symmetry.space_group_name_H-M   'P 1'
#
loop_
_entity.id
_entity.type
_entity.pdbx_description
1 polymer ?
#
loop_
_entity_poly.entity_id
_entity_poly.type
_entity_poly.pdbx_seq_one_letter_code
_entity_poly.pdbx_strand_id
1 'polypeptide(L)'
;MKRSLILIISGATLVVLATAVPIAIIFTGETTPPTITDFTPKYYTIVSGITEISVNATDLGENPSGIGSYKIYVDEILVSEERTYDWDTTQYEDGTEHTIKLEAYDKKGNFAEKEYTTTVDNTNTPPPTDVFKVLSYNIWESGIRKEYLDVIIEENPDIAVLSETGALDNNDNAQLKYIGYSVGVHYIDQAPFEGRADQLGPTSHSKTNGEAIISRYPILDFFQIDTWRSDAGPDVTLYRDFFDAVIDINGVVTHVLGYHGKCCSPTIISNTTEMRETEAEIMINYLDDLGDVPVMVMGDFNSHSPDDVGDLAPLGFLGDGPLRMFLYPEDPNYAIHSSQVHNFTDVFRELNPTDPGFSFGYWEPIYWGRIDYILVNDYWADKMINSTVGDTPSANLGSDHYGVDAFFSLDDEYSYFNLSAAAAESDQIQFLKNNIVDWNVNEKVERIVAFNEEMIAFCDRK
;
A
#
# COMPACT_ATOMS: atom_id res chain seq x y z
N MET A 1 60.60 -31.95 -25.28
CA MET A 1 61.39 -31.09 -26.19
C MET A 1 61.73 -29.80 -25.46
N LYS A 2 63.02 -29.47 -25.36
CA LYS A 2 63.50 -28.19 -24.84
C LYS A 2 63.04 -27.06 -25.77
N ARG A 3 62.53 -25.96 -25.19
CA ARG A 3 62.71 -24.62 -25.75
C ARG A 3 63.17 -23.71 -24.62
N SER A 4 64.46 -23.44 -24.61
CA SER A 4 65.07 -22.40 -23.79
C SER A 4 64.79 -21.04 -24.43
N LEU A 5 64.32 -20.08 -23.65
CA LEU A 5 64.47 -18.67 -24.00
C LEU A 5 65.61 -18.11 -23.15
N ILE A 6 66.67 -17.71 -23.83
CA ILE A 6 67.90 -17.13 -23.27
C ILE A 6 67.71 -15.61 -23.28
N LEU A 7 67.92 -14.95 -22.14
CA LEU A 7 68.21 -13.51 -22.10
C LEU A 7 69.60 -13.33 -21.50
N ILE A 8 70.52 -12.77 -22.30
CA ILE A 8 71.92 -12.51 -21.95
C ILE A 8 71.99 -11.12 -21.29
N ILE A 9 72.49 -11.05 -20.04
CA ILE A 9 72.98 -9.82 -19.43
C ILE A 9 74.49 -9.99 -19.21
N SER A 10 75.26 -9.02 -19.68
CA SER A 10 76.72 -9.02 -19.72
C SER A 10 77.36 -8.96 -18.34
N GLY A 11 78.31 -9.87 -18.10
CA GLY A 11 79.52 -9.60 -17.33
C GLY A 11 79.39 -9.29 -15.83
N ALA A 12 79.11 -10.31 -15.02
CA ALA A 12 79.68 -10.45 -13.68
C ALA A 12 79.50 -11.91 -13.21
N THR A 13 80.54 -12.48 -12.61
CA THR A 13 80.57 -13.85 -12.06
C THR A 13 79.43 -14.05 -11.06
N LEU A 14 78.41 -14.84 -11.41
CA LEU A 14 77.35 -15.23 -10.48
C LEU A 14 77.80 -16.48 -9.72
N VAL A 15 78.16 -16.30 -8.44
CA VAL A 15 78.30 -17.40 -7.48
C VAL A 15 76.91 -17.98 -7.26
N VAL A 16 76.68 -19.22 -7.68
CA VAL A 16 75.44 -19.96 -7.40
C VAL A 16 75.47 -20.38 -5.93
N LEU A 17 74.85 -19.59 -5.06
CA LEU A 17 74.31 -20.08 -3.79
C LEU A 17 72.91 -20.60 -4.09
N ALA A 18 72.79 -21.92 -4.26
CA ALA A 18 71.51 -22.58 -4.37
C ALA A 18 70.81 -22.54 -3.01
N THR A 19 70.12 -21.45 -2.70
CA THR A 19 69.05 -21.49 -1.71
C THR A 19 67.79 -21.94 -2.44
N ALA A 20 67.42 -23.20 -2.24
CA ALA A 20 66.07 -23.66 -2.59
C ALA A 20 65.10 -22.89 -1.69
N VAL A 21 64.53 -21.80 -2.22
CA VAL A 21 63.37 -21.17 -1.59
C VAL A 21 62.19 -22.07 -1.92
N PRO A 22 61.51 -22.69 -0.94
CA PRO A 22 60.27 -23.39 -1.22
C PRO A 22 59.27 -22.34 -1.72
N ILE A 23 58.90 -22.43 -3.01
CA ILE A 23 57.75 -21.70 -3.53
C ILE A 23 56.53 -22.38 -2.91
N ALA A 24 55.96 -21.75 -1.89
CA ALA A 24 54.61 -22.09 -1.43
C ALA A 24 53.63 -21.56 -2.48
N ILE A 25 53.06 -22.46 -3.27
CA ILE A 25 51.87 -22.15 -4.07
C ILE A 25 50.72 -22.08 -3.07
N ILE A 26 50.39 -20.87 -2.60
CA ILE A 26 49.17 -20.65 -1.82
C ILE A 26 48.02 -20.67 -2.81
N PHE A 27 47.28 -21.78 -2.88
CA PHE A 27 45.94 -21.76 -3.45
C PHE A 27 45.08 -20.96 -2.48
N THR A 28 44.87 -19.69 -2.76
CA THR A 28 43.80 -18.93 -2.11
C THR A 28 42.51 -19.48 -2.68
N GLY A 29 41.83 -20.35 -1.92
CA GLY A 29 40.47 -20.74 -2.25
C GLY A 29 39.61 -19.48 -2.37
N GLU A 30 38.72 -19.46 -3.36
CA GLU A 30 37.67 -18.46 -3.44
C GLU A 30 36.81 -18.55 -2.17
N THR A 31 36.61 -17.40 -1.53
CA THR A 31 35.93 -17.25 -0.23
C THR A 31 34.74 -16.31 -0.33
N THR A 32 34.42 -15.86 -1.54
CA THR A 32 33.32 -14.93 -1.80
C THR A 32 32.05 -15.76 -1.87
N PRO A 33 31.05 -15.52 -0.99
CA PRO A 33 29.77 -16.19 -1.09
C PRO A 33 29.01 -15.78 -2.34
N PRO A 34 28.11 -16.65 -2.85
CA PRO A 34 27.16 -16.25 -3.87
C PRO A 34 26.21 -15.15 -3.34
N THR A 35 25.45 -14.53 -4.23
CA THR A 35 24.40 -13.55 -3.89
C THR A 35 23.05 -14.09 -4.35
N ILE A 36 22.08 -14.19 -3.44
CA ILE A 36 20.68 -14.45 -3.80
C ILE A 36 20.14 -13.20 -4.50
N THR A 37 19.73 -13.34 -5.75
CA THR A 37 19.26 -12.23 -6.60
C THR A 37 17.75 -12.10 -6.62
N ASP A 38 17.03 -13.21 -6.45
CA ASP A 38 15.57 -13.24 -6.45
C ASP A 38 15.06 -14.50 -5.75
N PHE A 39 13.82 -14.46 -5.25
CA PHE A 39 13.15 -15.60 -4.63
C PHE A 39 11.64 -15.38 -4.55
N THR A 40 10.88 -16.46 -4.45
CA THR A 40 9.42 -16.49 -4.29
C THR A 40 9.06 -17.59 -3.27
N PRO A 41 7.95 -17.46 -2.53
CA PRO A 41 7.16 -16.25 -2.38
C PRO A 41 7.94 -15.17 -1.58
N LYS A 42 7.47 -13.92 -1.63
CA LYS A 42 8.16 -12.79 -0.97
C LYS A 42 7.84 -12.78 0.53
N TYR A 43 8.58 -11.98 1.32
CA TYR A 43 8.31 -11.84 2.75
C TYR A 43 6.83 -11.52 3.02
N TYR A 44 6.27 -12.15 4.04
CA TYR A 44 4.92 -11.89 4.57
C TYR A 44 3.80 -12.09 3.55
N THR A 45 4.06 -12.85 2.49
CA THR A 45 3.04 -13.23 1.53
C THR A 45 2.10 -14.26 2.14
N ILE A 46 0.84 -14.18 1.71
CA ILE A 46 -0.17 -15.16 2.03
C ILE A 46 -0.21 -16.15 0.88
N VAL A 47 -0.18 -17.42 1.24
CA VAL A 47 -0.04 -18.52 0.30
C VAL A 47 -1.20 -19.48 0.46
N SER A 48 -1.66 -20.01 -0.66
CA SER A 48 -2.83 -20.88 -0.72
C SER A 48 -2.65 -21.96 -1.79
N GLY A 49 -3.26 -23.13 -1.56
CA GLY A 49 -3.19 -24.25 -2.50
C GLY A 49 -1.77 -24.78 -2.73
N ILE A 50 -1.34 -24.78 -3.99
CA ILE A 50 0.02 -25.17 -4.39
C ILE A 50 0.80 -23.89 -4.70
N THR A 51 1.76 -23.57 -3.84
CA THR A 51 2.63 -22.38 -3.97
C THR A 51 4.04 -22.79 -4.35
N GLU A 52 4.60 -22.23 -5.43
CA GLU A 52 6.00 -22.43 -5.78
C GLU A 52 6.92 -21.59 -4.88
N ILE A 53 7.81 -22.25 -4.14
CA ILE A 53 8.97 -21.63 -3.53
C ILE A 53 10.13 -21.69 -4.52
N SER A 54 10.76 -20.57 -4.85
CA SER A 54 11.88 -20.50 -5.78
C SER A 54 13.02 -19.62 -5.26
N VAL A 55 14.26 -19.91 -5.66
CA VAL A 55 15.45 -19.12 -5.33
C VAL A 55 16.38 -19.01 -6.54
N ASN A 56 16.82 -17.79 -6.83
CA ASN A 56 17.83 -17.49 -7.84
C ASN A 56 19.04 -16.83 -7.17
N ALA A 57 20.23 -17.21 -7.61
CA ALA A 57 21.48 -16.69 -7.09
C ALA A 57 22.55 -16.60 -8.18
N THR A 58 23.52 -15.70 -7.98
CA THR A 58 24.69 -15.53 -8.84
C THR A 58 25.95 -15.47 -8.01
N ASP A 59 27.02 -16.07 -8.50
CA ASP A 59 28.36 -15.93 -7.95
C ASP A 59 29.29 -15.23 -8.95
N LEU A 60 30.07 -14.25 -8.46
CA LEU A 60 30.80 -13.31 -9.31
C LEU A 60 31.97 -14.00 -10.03
N GLY A 61 31.99 -13.93 -11.37
CA GLY A 61 33.15 -14.30 -12.17
C GLY A 61 33.09 -15.69 -12.82
N GLU A 62 32.03 -16.47 -12.59
CA GLU A 62 31.82 -17.75 -13.27
C GLU A 62 30.60 -17.71 -14.20
N ASN A 63 30.76 -18.25 -15.41
CA ASN A 63 29.67 -18.51 -16.34
C ASN A 63 29.75 -19.98 -16.80
N PRO A 64 28.76 -20.86 -16.51
CA PRO A 64 27.47 -20.58 -15.86
C PRO A 64 27.60 -20.16 -14.39
N SER A 65 26.54 -19.59 -13.80
CA SER A 65 26.36 -18.76 -12.58
C SER A 65 27.23 -18.97 -11.32
N GLY A 66 28.14 -19.93 -11.28
CA GLY A 66 29.03 -20.27 -10.15
C GLY A 66 28.34 -21.03 -9.02
N ILE A 67 27.01 -21.17 -9.07
CA ILE A 67 26.22 -21.90 -8.09
C ILE A 67 26.41 -23.41 -8.23
N GLY A 68 26.62 -24.09 -7.10
CA GLY A 68 26.75 -25.53 -6.97
C GLY A 68 25.46 -26.23 -6.53
N SER A 69 24.74 -25.68 -5.54
CA SER A 69 23.50 -26.27 -5.02
C SER A 69 22.61 -25.25 -4.32
N TYR A 70 21.34 -25.59 -4.14
CA TYR A 70 20.37 -24.84 -3.34
C TYR A 70 19.88 -25.69 -2.18
N LYS A 71 19.30 -25.05 -1.17
CA LYS A 71 18.48 -25.71 -0.15
C LYS A 71 17.30 -24.82 0.21
N ILE A 72 16.13 -25.43 0.31
CA ILE A 72 14.88 -24.79 0.71
C ILE A 72 14.39 -25.51 1.98
N TYR A 73 14.08 -24.74 3.02
CA TYR A 73 13.53 -25.23 4.27
C TYR A 73 12.19 -24.57 4.54
N VAL A 74 11.25 -25.34 5.11
CA VAL A 74 9.99 -24.86 5.69
C VAL A 74 9.98 -25.28 7.16
N ASP A 75 9.85 -24.34 8.09
CA ASP A 75 9.87 -24.57 9.54
C ASP A 75 11.09 -25.39 9.98
N GLU A 76 12.27 -24.94 9.54
CA GLU A 76 13.57 -25.60 9.77
C GLU A 76 13.75 -26.99 9.12
N ILE A 77 12.73 -27.53 8.44
CA ILE A 77 12.78 -28.83 7.76
C ILE A 77 13.25 -28.63 6.32
N LEU A 78 14.32 -29.33 5.92
CA LEU A 78 14.79 -29.34 4.53
C LEU A 78 13.76 -30.04 3.63
N VAL A 79 13.13 -29.28 2.72
CA VAL A 79 12.10 -29.79 1.80
C VAL A 79 12.62 -29.98 0.37
N SER A 80 13.68 -29.26 -0.03
CA SER A 80 14.27 -29.37 -1.37
C SER A 80 15.75 -29.01 -1.38
N GLU A 81 16.53 -29.67 -2.23
CA GLU A 81 17.91 -29.29 -2.60
C GLU A 81 17.98 -28.68 -4.02
N GLU A 82 16.82 -28.50 -4.64
CA GLU A 82 16.65 -27.85 -5.94
C GLU A 82 16.36 -26.36 -5.77
N ARG A 83 16.43 -25.61 -6.87
CA ARG A 83 16.13 -24.17 -6.89
C ARG A 83 14.64 -23.86 -6.68
N THR A 84 13.75 -24.85 -6.84
CA THR A 84 12.31 -24.70 -6.67
C THR A 84 11.71 -25.83 -5.83
N TYR A 85 10.55 -25.58 -5.23
CA TYR A 85 9.74 -26.53 -4.47
C TYR A 85 8.26 -26.14 -4.55
N ASP A 86 7.41 -27.05 -5.01
CA ASP A 86 5.95 -26.88 -4.97
C ASP A 86 5.44 -27.20 -3.56
N TRP A 87 5.14 -26.17 -2.79
CA TRP A 87 4.64 -26.29 -1.43
C TRP A 87 3.12 -26.42 -1.41
N ASP A 88 2.63 -27.59 -0.96
CA ASP A 88 1.20 -27.84 -0.74
C ASP A 88 0.77 -27.27 0.62
N THR A 89 0.25 -26.04 0.59
CA THR A 89 -0.18 -25.31 1.79
C THR A 89 -1.49 -25.84 2.36
N THR A 90 -2.24 -26.67 1.62
CA THR A 90 -3.51 -27.27 2.06
C THR A 90 -3.35 -28.25 3.23
N GLN A 91 -2.10 -28.59 3.56
CA GLN A 91 -1.72 -29.46 4.67
C GLN A 91 -1.49 -28.71 5.98
N TYR A 92 -1.59 -27.38 5.97
CA TYR A 92 -1.32 -26.48 7.07
C TYR A 92 -2.61 -25.77 7.50
N GLU A 93 -2.67 -25.31 8.75
CA GLU A 93 -3.83 -24.61 9.29
C GLU A 93 -3.88 -23.18 8.75
N ASP A 94 -5.08 -22.66 8.48
CA ASP A 94 -5.23 -21.28 8.01
C ASP A 94 -4.89 -20.30 9.14
N GLY A 95 -4.27 -19.17 8.78
CA GLY A 95 -3.80 -18.15 9.71
C GLY A 95 -2.50 -18.50 10.44
N THR A 96 -1.81 -19.61 10.10
CA THR A 96 -0.52 -19.96 10.71
C THR A 96 0.67 -19.44 9.91
N GLU A 97 1.67 -18.94 10.62
CA GLU A 97 2.93 -18.52 10.03
C GLU A 97 3.90 -19.70 9.86
N HIS A 98 4.64 -19.66 8.75
CA HIS A 98 5.69 -20.61 8.41
C HIS A 98 6.97 -19.87 8.05
N THR A 99 8.10 -20.38 8.53
CA THR A 99 9.41 -19.81 8.25
C THR A 99 10.04 -20.52 7.05
N ILE A 100 10.28 -19.78 5.98
CA ILE A 100 11.01 -20.25 4.81
C ILE A 100 12.46 -19.80 4.88
N LYS A 101 13.38 -20.76 4.80
CA LYS A 101 14.81 -20.47 4.69
C LYS A 101 15.34 -20.98 3.34
N LEU A 102 16.08 -20.12 2.66
CA LEU A 102 16.71 -20.38 1.37
C LEU A 102 18.22 -20.31 1.55
N GLU A 103 18.95 -21.28 1.04
CA GLU A 103 20.41 -21.26 0.99
C GLU A 103 20.87 -21.51 -0.44
N ALA A 104 21.84 -20.74 -0.91
CA ALA A 104 22.53 -20.95 -2.18
C ALA A 104 24.02 -21.16 -1.91
N TYR A 105 24.60 -22.23 -2.45
CA TYR A 105 26.00 -22.59 -2.27
C TYR A 105 26.74 -22.45 -3.60
N ASP A 106 27.92 -21.84 -3.60
CA ASP A 106 28.82 -21.87 -4.75
C ASP A 106 29.50 -23.26 -4.90
N LYS A 107 30.27 -23.46 -5.97
CA LYS A 107 31.02 -24.72 -6.19
C LYS A 107 32.19 -24.93 -5.22
N LYS A 108 32.52 -23.95 -4.38
CA LYS A 108 33.59 -24.00 -3.37
C LYS A 108 33.07 -24.27 -1.96
N GLY A 109 31.75 -24.22 -1.79
CA GLY A 109 31.06 -24.42 -0.52
C GLY A 109 30.83 -23.15 0.30
N ASN A 110 31.09 -21.94 -0.25
CA ASN A 110 30.61 -20.71 0.38
C ASN A 110 29.09 -20.59 0.12
N PHE A 111 28.35 -19.97 1.04
CA PHE A 111 26.89 -19.88 0.91
C PHE A 111 26.33 -18.52 1.30
N ALA A 112 25.20 -18.18 0.70
CA ALA A 112 24.32 -17.10 1.13
C ALA A 112 22.98 -17.68 1.57
N GLU A 113 22.34 -17.02 2.53
CA GLU A 113 21.06 -17.41 3.07
C GLU A 113 20.05 -16.26 3.04
N LYS A 114 18.77 -16.61 2.98
CA LYS A 114 17.64 -15.72 3.19
C LYS A 114 16.61 -16.44 4.05
N GLU A 115 16.06 -15.76 5.04
CA GLU A 115 14.98 -16.28 5.87
C GLU A 115 13.82 -15.27 5.86
N TYR A 116 12.60 -15.79 5.75
CA TYR A 116 11.38 -14.99 5.72
C TYR A 116 10.19 -15.78 6.22
N THR A 117 9.16 -15.10 6.71
CA THR A 117 7.89 -15.72 7.10
C THR A 117 6.84 -15.54 6.00
N THR A 118 5.89 -16.47 5.96
CA THR A 118 4.72 -16.49 5.08
C THR A 118 3.54 -17.05 5.88
N THR A 119 2.33 -16.58 5.61
CA THR A 119 1.12 -17.06 6.30
C THR A 119 0.33 -17.97 5.37
N VAL A 120 -0.10 -19.12 5.85
CA VAL A 120 -0.99 -19.99 5.09
C VAL A 120 -2.43 -19.51 5.26
N ASP A 121 -3.14 -19.35 4.15
CA ASP A 121 -4.58 -19.16 4.14
C ASP A 121 -5.18 -19.88 2.92
N ASN A 122 -5.69 -21.09 3.14
CA ASN A 122 -6.37 -21.87 2.12
C ASN A 122 -7.87 -21.55 2.04
N THR A 123 -8.38 -20.63 2.87
CA THR A 123 -9.74 -20.14 2.80
C THR A 123 -9.84 -18.93 1.87
N ASN A 124 -10.39 -19.13 0.68
CA ASN A 124 -11.04 -18.03 -0.05
C ASN A 124 -12.36 -17.67 0.64
N THR A 125 -12.32 -17.22 1.89
CA THR A 125 -13.49 -16.61 2.53
C THR A 125 -13.45 -15.12 2.22
N PRO A 126 -14.37 -14.60 1.39
CA PRO A 126 -14.64 -13.16 1.34
C PRO A 126 -14.93 -12.68 2.77
N PRO A 127 -14.69 -11.39 3.08
CA PRO A 127 -15.11 -10.80 4.35
C PRO A 127 -16.56 -11.19 4.65
N PRO A 128 -16.89 -11.70 5.86
CA PRO A 128 -18.14 -12.44 6.08
C PRO A 128 -19.39 -11.57 6.13
N THR A 129 -19.30 -10.28 5.84
CA THR A 129 -20.30 -9.30 6.25
C THR A 129 -20.75 -8.41 5.10
N ASP A 130 -22.07 -8.26 4.97
CA ASP A 130 -22.70 -7.28 4.08
C ASP A 130 -22.42 -5.83 4.51
N VAL A 131 -21.77 -5.62 5.66
CA VAL A 131 -21.29 -4.32 6.14
C VAL A 131 -19.77 -4.30 6.03
N PHE A 132 -19.22 -3.22 5.48
CA PHE A 132 -17.78 -3.01 5.37
C PHE A 132 -17.39 -1.56 5.61
N LYS A 133 -16.14 -1.35 6.02
CA LYS A 133 -15.54 -0.04 6.27
C LYS A 133 -14.49 0.30 5.22
N VAL A 134 -14.52 1.53 4.73
CA VAL A 134 -13.45 2.07 3.88
C VAL A 134 -12.73 3.21 4.59
N LEU A 135 -11.45 3.41 4.28
CA LEU A 135 -10.59 4.46 4.82
C LEU A 135 -9.81 5.15 3.69
N SER A 136 -9.87 6.48 3.63
CA SER A 136 -8.95 7.32 2.86
C SER A 136 -7.96 7.98 3.83
N TYR A 137 -6.66 7.80 3.61
CA TYR A 137 -5.67 8.34 4.54
C TYR A 137 -4.33 8.70 3.88
N ASN A 138 -3.98 9.98 3.88
CA ASN A 138 -2.62 10.42 3.56
C ASN A 138 -1.70 10.11 4.77
N ILE A 139 -0.73 9.20 4.58
CA ILE A 139 0.12 8.66 5.65
C ILE A 139 1.39 9.48 5.88
N TRP A 140 1.56 10.59 5.16
CA TRP A 140 2.67 11.53 5.24
C TRP A 140 4.07 10.92 5.05
N GLU A 141 4.70 11.27 3.93
CA GLU A 141 6.08 10.86 3.64
C GLU A 141 6.35 9.36 3.82
N SER A 142 5.46 8.52 3.29
CA SER A 142 5.53 7.05 3.37
C SER A 142 5.50 6.54 4.81
N GLY A 143 4.67 7.15 5.66
CA GLY A 143 4.53 6.75 7.05
C GLY A 143 5.77 7.11 7.87
N ILE A 144 6.28 8.34 7.73
CA ILE A 144 7.48 8.78 8.44
C ILE A 144 7.33 8.66 9.98
N ARG A 145 6.10 8.78 10.48
CA ARG A 145 5.72 8.46 11.85
C ARG A 145 5.07 7.10 11.86
N LYS A 146 5.52 6.20 12.73
CA LYS A 146 5.01 4.82 12.81
C LYS A 146 3.54 4.74 13.24
N GLU A 147 3.05 5.75 13.94
CA GLU A 147 1.70 5.83 14.51
C GLU A 147 0.61 5.89 13.41
N TYR A 148 0.96 6.08 12.13
CA TYR A 148 0.01 5.89 11.04
C TYR A 148 -0.55 4.46 11.01
N LEU A 149 0.26 3.46 11.40
CA LEU A 149 -0.21 2.08 11.54
C LEU A 149 -1.21 1.96 12.68
N ASP A 150 -0.99 2.66 13.80
CA ASP A 150 -1.92 2.67 14.92
C ASP A 150 -3.26 3.27 14.49
N VAL A 151 -3.26 4.33 13.65
CA VAL A 151 -4.49 4.85 13.04
C VAL A 151 -5.19 3.78 12.20
N ILE A 152 -4.51 3.11 11.29
CA ILE A 152 -5.13 2.07 10.44
C ILE A 152 -5.66 0.90 11.29
N ILE A 153 -4.93 0.51 12.34
CA ILE A 153 -5.37 -0.51 13.31
C ILE A 153 -6.64 -0.03 14.02
N GLU A 154 -6.62 1.16 14.62
CA GLU A 154 -7.75 1.72 15.37
C GLU A 154 -9.01 1.86 14.49
N GLU A 155 -8.84 2.29 13.23
CA GLU A 155 -9.92 2.39 12.25
C GLU A 155 -10.50 1.03 11.88
N ASN A 156 -9.65 0.01 11.80
CA ASN A 156 -9.97 -1.33 11.33
C ASN A 156 -10.75 -1.36 9.99
N PRO A 157 -10.21 -0.79 8.90
CA PRO A 157 -10.90 -0.77 7.63
C PRO A 157 -10.94 -2.17 6.99
N ASP A 158 -11.91 -2.37 6.11
CA ASP A 158 -11.89 -3.47 5.15
C ASP A 158 -11.14 -3.05 3.88
N ILE A 159 -11.27 -1.80 3.43
CA ILE A 159 -10.53 -1.27 2.29
C ILE A 159 -9.89 0.05 2.71
N ALA A 160 -8.58 0.22 2.52
CA ALA A 160 -7.90 1.48 2.79
C ALA A 160 -7.11 1.95 1.59
N VAL A 161 -7.40 3.17 1.14
CA VAL A 161 -6.63 3.92 0.14
C VAL A 161 -5.68 4.84 0.88
N LEU A 162 -4.39 4.69 0.60
CA LEU A 162 -3.30 5.42 1.24
C LEU A 162 -2.65 6.36 0.24
N SER A 163 -2.42 7.62 0.63
CA SER A 163 -1.69 8.62 -0.17
C SER A 163 -0.32 8.92 0.45
N GLU A 164 0.62 9.40 -0.35
CA GLU A 164 2.04 9.62 0.02
C GLU A 164 2.77 8.32 0.38
N THR A 165 2.60 7.31 -0.45
CA THR A 165 3.14 5.97 -0.21
C THR A 165 4.52 5.78 -0.81
N GLY A 166 5.15 6.77 -1.43
CA GLY A 166 6.15 6.55 -2.47
C GLY A 166 7.42 5.75 -2.14
N ALA A 167 7.79 5.54 -0.86
CA ALA A 167 8.85 4.59 -0.48
C ALA A 167 8.35 3.14 -0.27
N LEU A 168 7.03 2.96 -0.16
CA LEU A 168 6.34 1.68 -0.05
C LEU A 168 6.31 0.92 -1.38
N ASP A 169 6.31 1.65 -2.51
CA ASP A 169 6.52 1.08 -3.82
C ASP A 169 8.01 0.70 -4.01
N ASN A 170 8.25 -0.59 -4.16
CA ASN A 170 9.60 -1.15 -4.26
C ASN A 170 9.68 -2.33 -5.24
N ASN A 171 8.96 -2.27 -6.36
CA ASN A 171 8.89 -3.30 -7.43
C ASN A 171 8.26 -4.65 -7.02
N ASP A 172 7.99 -4.89 -5.73
CA ASP A 172 7.32 -6.10 -5.22
C ASP A 172 6.21 -5.77 -4.19
N ASN A 173 5.98 -4.48 -3.91
CA ASN A 173 5.10 -3.97 -2.85
C ASN A 173 5.40 -4.61 -1.48
N ALA A 174 6.67 -4.94 -1.19
CA ALA A 174 7.03 -5.71 -0.01
C ALA A 174 6.77 -4.94 1.30
N GLN A 175 6.95 -3.61 1.28
CA GLN A 175 6.61 -2.78 2.43
C GLN A 175 5.09 -2.66 2.62
N LEU A 176 4.33 -2.52 1.53
CA LEU A 176 2.87 -2.51 1.59
C LEU A 176 2.30 -3.85 2.11
N LYS A 177 2.87 -4.98 1.67
CA LYS A 177 2.53 -6.30 2.21
C LYS A 177 2.83 -6.41 3.70
N TYR A 178 3.98 -5.89 4.14
CA TYR A 178 4.31 -5.81 5.56
C TYR A 178 3.30 -4.96 6.34
N ILE A 179 2.83 -3.84 5.78
CA ILE A 179 1.79 -3.01 6.39
C ILE A 179 0.48 -3.79 6.50
N GLY A 180 0.01 -4.39 5.41
CA GLY A 180 -1.22 -5.19 5.41
C GLY A 180 -1.17 -6.33 6.43
N TYR A 181 -0.03 -7.03 6.53
CA TYR A 181 0.20 -8.03 7.57
C TYR A 181 0.20 -7.42 8.98
N SER A 182 0.96 -6.34 9.20
CA SER A 182 1.11 -5.70 10.52
C SER A 182 -0.20 -5.18 11.08
N VAL A 183 -1.11 -4.72 10.20
CA VAL A 183 -2.48 -4.35 10.59
C VAL A 183 -3.31 -5.62 10.79
N GLY A 184 -3.27 -6.56 9.84
CA GLY A 184 -4.09 -7.77 9.84
C GLY A 184 -3.91 -8.67 11.07
N VAL A 185 -2.70 -8.76 11.64
CA VAL A 185 -2.44 -9.58 12.85
C VAL A 185 -3.20 -9.13 14.10
N HIS A 186 -3.78 -7.92 14.11
CA HIS A 186 -4.66 -7.46 15.19
C HIS A 186 -6.07 -8.07 15.10
N TYR A 187 -6.45 -8.53 13.90
CA TYR A 187 -7.77 -9.00 13.49
C TYR A 187 -7.71 -10.38 12.82
N ILE A 188 -7.05 -11.34 13.47
CA ILE A 188 -6.83 -12.72 12.96
C ILE A 188 -8.09 -13.50 12.59
N ASP A 189 -9.26 -13.06 13.06
CA ASP A 189 -10.57 -13.64 12.77
C ASP A 189 -11.24 -13.05 11.52
N GLN A 190 -10.58 -12.09 10.87
CA GLN A 190 -11.03 -11.44 9.66
C GLN A 190 -10.11 -11.80 8.49
N ALA A 191 -10.61 -11.62 7.26
CA ALA A 191 -9.82 -11.87 6.06
C ALA A 191 -8.54 -11.00 6.07
N PRO A 192 -7.42 -11.53 5.56
CA PRO A 192 -6.17 -10.81 5.56
C PRO A 192 -6.09 -9.81 4.39
N PHE A 193 -5.26 -8.77 4.56
CA PHE A 193 -5.12 -7.74 3.54
C PHE A 193 -4.32 -8.20 2.31
N GLU A 194 -4.86 -7.94 1.13
CA GLU A 194 -4.14 -7.86 -0.12
C GLU A 194 -3.75 -6.41 -0.42
N GLY A 195 -2.52 -6.16 -0.91
CA GLY A 195 -2.03 -4.80 -1.20
C GLY A 195 -1.58 -4.59 -2.65
N ARG A 196 -1.82 -3.39 -3.18
CA ARG A 196 -1.26 -2.88 -4.45
C ARG A 196 -0.84 -1.42 -4.29
N ALA A 197 0.27 -1.03 -4.92
CA ALA A 197 0.71 0.35 -5.01
C ALA A 197 0.95 0.72 -6.47
N ASP A 198 0.79 2.00 -6.78
CA ASP A 198 1.31 2.60 -8.00
C ASP A 198 2.80 2.27 -8.17
N GLN A 199 3.25 2.13 -9.42
CA GLN A 199 4.64 1.89 -9.75
C GLN A 199 5.29 3.23 -10.10
N LEU A 200 6.04 3.79 -9.17
CA LEU A 200 6.80 5.02 -9.36
C LEU A 200 7.95 4.75 -10.32
N GLY A 201 7.94 5.47 -11.45
CA GLY A 201 9.02 5.42 -12.42
C GLY A 201 10.40 5.72 -11.79
N PRO A 202 11.51 5.37 -12.46
CA PRO A 202 12.87 5.42 -11.91
C PRO A 202 13.36 6.82 -11.48
N THR A 203 12.58 7.87 -11.72
CA THR A 203 12.94 9.27 -11.47
C THR A 203 12.14 9.96 -10.37
N SER A 204 11.18 9.30 -9.71
CA SER A 204 10.27 9.96 -8.76
C SER A 204 9.97 9.16 -7.49
N HIS A 205 11.02 8.70 -6.79
CA HIS A 205 10.91 8.10 -5.46
C HIS A 205 10.76 9.17 -4.35
N SER A 206 9.89 10.16 -4.55
CA SER A 206 9.57 11.08 -3.45
C SER A 206 8.69 10.34 -2.45
N LYS A 207 9.01 10.47 -1.16
CA LYS A 207 8.17 9.92 -0.10
C LYS A 207 6.75 10.51 -0.09
N THR A 208 6.57 11.69 -0.66
CA THR A 208 5.31 12.44 -0.78
C THR A 208 4.58 12.19 -2.11
N ASN A 209 4.98 11.18 -2.87
CA ASN A 209 4.28 10.73 -4.06
C ASN A 209 3.61 9.38 -3.77
N GLY A 210 2.82 8.90 -4.72
CA GLY A 210 2.31 7.55 -4.75
C GLY A 210 1.06 7.32 -3.92
N GLU A 211 0.36 6.28 -4.31
CA GLU A 211 -0.93 5.85 -3.81
C GLU A 211 -0.92 4.33 -3.71
N ALA A 212 -1.48 3.82 -2.62
CA ALA A 212 -1.63 2.39 -2.44
C ALA A 212 -3.02 2.04 -1.94
N ILE A 213 -3.36 0.78 -2.07
CA ILE A 213 -4.57 0.19 -1.51
C ILE A 213 -4.20 -1.07 -0.75
N ILE A 214 -4.83 -1.25 0.42
CA ILE A 214 -4.93 -2.54 1.09
C ILE A 214 -6.40 -2.93 1.22
N SER A 215 -6.73 -4.19 0.95
CA SER A 215 -8.12 -4.66 0.91
C SER A 215 -8.30 -6.04 1.54
N ARG A 216 -9.36 -6.13 2.36
CA ARG A 216 -10.10 -7.28 2.89
C ARG A 216 -10.65 -8.19 1.79
N TYR A 217 -11.12 -7.50 0.75
CA TYR A 217 -11.79 -8.05 -0.40
C TYR A 217 -10.79 -8.32 -1.53
N PRO A 218 -11.01 -9.34 -2.37
CA PRO A 218 -10.12 -9.66 -3.47
C PRO A 218 -9.92 -8.47 -4.42
N ILE A 219 -8.66 -8.14 -4.73
CA ILE A 219 -8.32 -7.19 -5.80
C ILE A 219 -8.18 -7.97 -7.10
N LEU A 220 -9.21 -7.90 -7.94
CA LEU A 220 -9.31 -8.63 -9.20
C LEU A 220 -8.35 -8.11 -10.27
N ASP A 221 -8.19 -6.79 -10.33
CA ASP A 221 -7.29 -6.11 -11.27
C ASP A 221 -6.81 -4.78 -10.68
N PHE A 222 -5.70 -4.25 -11.19
CA PHE A 222 -5.12 -2.98 -10.73
C PHE A 222 -4.50 -2.23 -11.91
N PHE A 223 -5.05 -1.06 -12.21
CA PHE A 223 -4.60 -0.19 -13.28
C PHE A 223 -4.01 1.09 -12.70
N GLN A 224 -2.84 1.49 -13.17
CA GLN A 224 -2.27 2.81 -12.91
C GLN A 224 -2.49 3.67 -14.17
N ILE A 225 -3.12 4.83 -14.00
CA ILE A 225 -3.51 5.72 -15.08
C ILE A 225 -2.65 6.98 -14.98
N ASP A 226 -1.68 7.10 -15.89
CA ASP A 226 -0.83 8.29 -16.02
C ASP A 226 -1.20 9.16 -17.22
N THR A 227 -2.04 8.64 -18.12
CA THR A 227 -2.42 9.28 -19.39
C THR A 227 -3.79 8.79 -19.82
N TRP A 228 -4.70 9.71 -20.12
CA TRP A 228 -6.00 9.39 -20.72
C TRP A 228 -6.47 10.54 -21.62
N ARG A 229 -7.58 10.32 -22.34
CA ARG A 229 -8.17 11.35 -23.20
C ARG A 229 -8.85 12.47 -22.41
N SER A 230 -8.65 13.70 -22.86
CA SER A 230 -9.40 14.89 -22.43
C SER A 230 -10.68 15.10 -23.26
N ASP A 231 -11.56 15.97 -22.79
CA ASP A 231 -12.78 16.40 -23.51
C ASP A 231 -12.44 17.10 -24.83
N ALA A 232 -11.26 17.74 -24.89
CA ALA A 232 -10.74 18.35 -26.11
C ALA A 232 -10.35 17.31 -27.19
N GLY A 233 -10.30 16.02 -26.83
CA GLY A 233 -10.00 14.89 -27.72
C GLY A 233 -8.57 14.31 -27.66
N PRO A 234 -7.48 15.04 -27.36
CA PRO A 234 -6.17 14.43 -27.24
C PRO A 234 -5.99 13.78 -25.86
N ASP A 235 -5.09 12.79 -25.82
CA ASP A 235 -4.57 12.23 -24.57
C ASP A 235 -3.70 13.25 -23.84
N VAL A 236 -3.87 13.34 -22.52
CA VAL A 236 -3.13 14.20 -21.61
C VAL A 236 -2.41 13.31 -20.60
N THR A 237 -1.09 13.47 -20.51
CA THR A 237 -0.28 12.86 -19.46
C THR A 237 -0.39 13.69 -18.19
N LEU A 238 -0.74 13.03 -17.09
CA LEU A 238 -0.96 13.62 -15.79
C LEU A 238 0.35 13.97 -15.09
N TYR A 239 0.24 14.86 -14.11
CA TYR A 239 1.37 15.23 -13.24
C TYR A 239 1.46 14.32 -12.03
N ARG A 240 0.31 13.94 -11.49
CA ARG A 240 0.13 12.80 -10.61
C ARG A 240 -0.86 11.85 -11.26
N ASP A 241 -0.45 10.61 -11.37
CA ASP A 241 -1.31 9.49 -11.74
C ASP A 241 -2.37 9.24 -10.67
N PHE A 242 -3.32 8.38 -11.01
CA PHE A 242 -4.22 7.74 -10.07
C PHE A 242 -4.27 6.25 -10.39
N PHE A 243 -4.74 5.43 -9.47
CA PHE A 243 -5.02 4.03 -9.77
C PHE A 243 -6.52 3.74 -9.82
N ASP A 244 -6.90 2.66 -10.50
CA ASP A 244 -8.17 1.98 -10.40
C ASP A 244 -7.94 0.54 -9.93
N ALA A 245 -8.40 0.21 -8.73
CA ALA A 245 -8.40 -1.14 -8.19
C ALA A 245 -9.81 -1.74 -8.36
N VAL A 246 -9.90 -2.84 -9.10
CA VAL A 246 -11.16 -3.55 -9.32
C VAL A 246 -11.34 -4.57 -8.19
N ILE A 247 -12.29 -4.32 -7.29
CA ILE A 247 -12.49 -5.09 -6.06
C ILE A 247 -13.83 -5.83 -6.09
N ASP A 248 -13.83 -7.10 -5.71
CA ASP A 248 -15.06 -7.88 -5.51
C ASP A 248 -15.59 -7.72 -4.07
N ILE A 249 -16.52 -6.80 -3.88
CA ILE A 249 -17.18 -6.57 -2.59
C ILE A 249 -18.43 -7.46 -2.53
N ASN A 250 -18.26 -8.70 -2.07
CA ASN A 250 -19.34 -9.69 -1.91
C ASN A 250 -20.22 -9.89 -3.16
N GLY A 251 -19.60 -10.01 -4.33
CA GLY A 251 -20.26 -10.18 -5.62
C GLY A 251 -20.53 -8.88 -6.37
N VAL A 252 -20.21 -7.73 -5.77
CA VAL A 252 -20.29 -6.41 -6.39
C VAL A 252 -18.90 -5.97 -6.83
N VAL A 253 -18.62 -6.10 -8.13
CA VAL A 253 -17.38 -5.61 -8.73
C VAL A 253 -17.40 -4.08 -8.70
N THR A 254 -16.47 -3.50 -7.95
CA THR A 254 -16.37 -2.06 -7.68
C THR A 254 -15.03 -1.53 -8.10
N HIS A 255 -15.04 -0.40 -8.80
CA HIS A 255 -13.85 0.36 -9.13
C HIS A 255 -13.52 1.31 -7.97
N VAL A 256 -12.42 1.05 -7.27
CA VAL A 256 -11.92 1.89 -6.17
C VAL A 256 -10.70 2.65 -6.66
N LEU A 257 -10.87 3.96 -6.84
CA LEU A 257 -9.83 4.84 -7.34
C LEU A 257 -9.08 5.48 -6.18
N GLY A 258 -7.75 5.43 -6.23
CA GLY A 258 -6.87 6.16 -5.32
C GLY A 258 -6.29 7.38 -5.99
N TYR A 259 -6.45 8.55 -5.38
CA TYR A 259 -6.06 9.83 -5.94
C TYR A 259 -5.35 10.72 -4.92
N HIS A 260 -4.11 11.12 -5.22
CA HIS A 260 -3.41 12.21 -4.55
C HIS A 260 -3.28 13.37 -5.55
N GLY A 261 -4.18 14.35 -5.48
CA GLY A 261 -4.19 15.50 -6.37
C GLY A 261 -2.94 16.36 -6.24
N LYS A 262 -2.58 17.08 -7.32
CA LYS A 262 -1.38 17.93 -7.32
C LYS A 262 -1.36 18.92 -6.14
N CYS A 263 -0.46 18.68 -5.20
CA CYS A 263 -0.19 19.59 -4.10
C CYS A 263 0.37 20.94 -4.59
N CYS A 264 0.16 21.94 -3.76
CA CYS A 264 0.24 23.35 -4.06
C CYS A 264 1.37 24.04 -3.28
N SER A 265 1.62 25.31 -3.58
CA SER A 265 2.39 26.20 -2.70
C SER A 265 1.64 27.53 -2.58
N PRO A 266 1.54 28.12 -1.38
CA PRO A 266 0.89 29.43 -1.20
C PRO A 266 1.61 30.55 -1.97
N THR A 267 2.83 30.28 -2.46
CA THR A 267 3.64 31.23 -3.26
C THR A 267 3.65 30.92 -4.75
N ILE A 268 3.24 29.71 -5.17
CA ILE A 268 3.17 29.25 -6.56
C ILE A 268 1.83 28.54 -6.75
N ILE A 269 0.77 29.34 -6.87
CA ILE A 269 -0.60 28.86 -7.10
C ILE A 269 -0.89 28.81 -8.62
N SER A 270 -0.10 29.52 -9.45
CA SER A 270 -0.32 29.64 -10.89
C SER A 270 0.18 28.40 -11.66
N ASN A 271 -0.59 27.32 -11.57
CA ASN A 271 -0.69 26.16 -12.47
C ASN A 271 -1.24 24.94 -11.71
N THR A 272 -1.01 24.84 -10.39
CA THR A 272 -1.41 23.66 -9.61
C THR A 272 -2.92 23.45 -9.54
N THR A 273 -3.71 24.52 -9.51
CA THR A 273 -5.18 24.41 -9.62
C THR A 273 -5.61 23.83 -10.96
N GLU A 274 -5.06 24.35 -12.07
CA GLU A 274 -5.36 23.86 -13.43
C GLU A 274 -4.90 22.40 -13.61
N MET A 275 -3.78 22.01 -12.97
CA MET A 275 -3.31 20.63 -12.95
C MET A 275 -4.31 19.70 -12.26
N ARG A 276 -4.82 20.08 -11.08
CA ARG A 276 -5.86 19.28 -10.39
C ARG A 276 -7.17 19.21 -11.15
N GLU A 277 -7.58 20.30 -11.79
CA GLU A 277 -8.75 20.34 -12.66
C GLU A 277 -8.58 19.40 -13.86
N THR A 278 -7.38 19.39 -14.46
CA THR A 278 -7.03 18.44 -15.54
C THR A 278 -7.03 16.99 -15.03
N GLU A 279 -6.43 16.73 -13.87
CA GLU A 279 -6.41 15.39 -13.23
C GLU A 279 -7.84 14.88 -12.98
N ALA A 280 -8.73 15.73 -12.48
CA ALA A 280 -10.14 15.39 -12.27
C ALA A 280 -10.92 15.16 -13.58
N GLU A 281 -10.75 16.01 -14.60
CA GLU A 281 -11.37 15.83 -15.93
C GLU A 281 -10.97 14.47 -16.52
N ILE A 282 -9.68 14.14 -16.48
CA ILE A 282 -9.15 12.89 -17.03
C ILE A 282 -9.71 11.68 -16.26
N MET A 283 -9.77 11.76 -14.93
CA MET A 283 -10.35 10.70 -14.11
C MET A 283 -11.82 10.48 -14.41
N ILE A 284 -12.60 11.56 -14.54
CA ILE A 284 -14.02 11.49 -14.90
C ILE A 284 -14.20 10.87 -16.29
N ASN A 285 -13.40 11.27 -17.27
CA ASN A 285 -13.43 10.69 -18.62
C ASN A 285 -13.10 9.20 -18.64
N TYR A 286 -12.17 8.77 -17.80
CA TYR A 286 -11.86 7.37 -17.59
C TYR A 286 -13.05 6.61 -16.96
N LEU A 287 -13.68 7.17 -15.93
CA LEU A 287 -14.85 6.57 -15.27
C LEU A 287 -16.06 6.46 -16.22
N ASP A 288 -16.27 7.46 -17.08
CA ASP A 288 -17.34 7.44 -18.09
C ASP A 288 -17.10 6.35 -19.16
N ASP A 289 -15.84 6.02 -19.46
CA ASP A 289 -15.48 4.91 -20.36
C ASP A 289 -15.79 3.54 -19.81
N LEU A 290 -15.64 3.36 -18.50
CA LEU A 290 -16.01 2.12 -17.82
C LEU A 290 -17.52 1.87 -17.93
N GLY A 291 -18.31 2.94 -18.14
CA GLY A 291 -19.75 2.91 -18.21
C GLY A 291 -20.39 2.91 -16.83
N ASP A 292 -21.65 2.50 -16.75
CA ASP A 292 -22.42 2.46 -15.50
C ASP A 292 -21.98 1.26 -14.65
N VAL A 293 -20.96 1.49 -13.82
CA VAL A 293 -20.34 0.53 -12.90
C VAL A 293 -20.28 1.12 -11.48
N PRO A 294 -20.24 0.31 -10.40
CA PRO A 294 -20.04 0.83 -9.04
C PRO A 294 -18.66 1.49 -8.87
N VAL A 295 -18.61 2.70 -8.33
CA VAL A 295 -17.38 3.50 -8.20
C VAL A 295 -17.24 4.10 -6.80
N MET A 296 -16.02 4.04 -6.26
CA MET A 296 -15.55 4.86 -5.14
C MET A 296 -14.28 5.60 -5.55
N VAL A 297 -14.19 6.91 -5.34
CA VAL A 297 -12.99 7.72 -5.54
C VAL A 297 -12.51 8.25 -4.20
N MET A 298 -11.30 7.90 -3.81
CA MET A 298 -10.77 8.12 -2.47
C MET A 298 -9.37 8.72 -2.52
N GLY A 299 -9.07 9.63 -1.58
CA GLY A 299 -7.70 10.11 -1.36
C GLY A 299 -7.63 11.58 -0.97
N ASP A 300 -6.42 12.15 -1.07
CA ASP A 300 -6.13 13.57 -0.85
C ASP A 300 -6.28 14.35 -2.15
N PHE A 301 -7.39 15.07 -2.30
CA PHE A 301 -7.68 15.82 -3.52
C PHE A 301 -6.86 17.11 -3.62
N ASN A 302 -6.21 17.57 -2.54
CA ASN A 302 -5.60 18.89 -2.45
C ASN A 302 -6.56 20.01 -2.93
N SER A 303 -7.86 19.85 -2.67
CA SER A 303 -8.92 20.75 -3.10
C SER A 303 -10.03 20.83 -2.06
N HIS A 304 -10.64 22.00 -1.94
CA HIS A 304 -11.75 22.21 -1.00
C HIS A 304 -13.08 21.80 -1.63
N SER A 305 -14.09 21.54 -0.81
CA SER A 305 -15.44 21.28 -1.28
C SER A 305 -16.20 22.59 -1.49
N PRO A 306 -16.99 22.73 -2.57
CA PRO A 306 -17.88 23.88 -2.77
C PRO A 306 -19.01 23.96 -1.71
N ASP A 307 -19.25 22.88 -0.95
CA ASP A 307 -20.24 22.80 0.12
C ASP A 307 -19.72 23.23 1.49
N ASP A 308 -18.41 23.33 1.63
CA ASP A 308 -17.77 23.78 2.87
C ASP A 308 -17.81 25.32 2.90
N VAL A 309 -18.97 25.86 3.29
CA VAL A 309 -19.26 27.29 3.29
C VAL A 309 -19.66 27.81 4.68
N GLY A 310 -19.59 29.13 4.88
CA GLY A 310 -19.97 29.76 6.14
C GLY A 310 -19.11 29.27 7.31
N ASP A 311 -19.72 28.70 8.33
CA ASP A 311 -19.02 28.18 9.51
C ASP A 311 -18.20 26.91 9.23
N LEU A 312 -18.45 26.26 8.08
CA LEU A 312 -17.74 25.08 7.60
C LEU A 312 -16.57 25.44 6.69
N ALA A 313 -16.44 26.73 6.33
CA ALA A 313 -15.51 27.15 5.30
C ALA A 313 -14.06 26.86 5.69
N PRO A 314 -13.25 26.35 4.74
CA PRO A 314 -11.83 26.18 4.97
C PRO A 314 -11.17 27.56 5.16
N LEU A 315 -10.09 27.57 5.93
CA LEU A 315 -9.19 28.73 6.03
C LEU A 315 -8.05 28.64 4.99
N GLY A 316 -7.90 27.48 4.35
CA GLY A 316 -6.95 27.21 3.29
C GLY A 316 -7.17 28.01 2.01
N PHE A 317 -6.19 27.94 1.11
CA PHE A 317 -6.14 28.71 -0.15
C PHE A 317 -6.42 27.85 -1.39
N LEU A 318 -6.88 26.61 -1.21
CA LEU A 318 -7.11 25.68 -2.30
C LEU A 318 -8.42 26.02 -3.03
N GLY A 319 -8.48 25.69 -4.31
CA GLY A 319 -9.71 25.81 -5.12
C GLY A 319 -10.61 24.58 -4.95
N ASP A 320 -11.84 24.68 -5.45
CA ASP A 320 -12.89 23.66 -5.37
C ASP A 320 -13.27 23.03 -6.72
N GLY A 321 -12.55 23.37 -7.79
CA GLY A 321 -12.81 22.92 -9.16
C GLY A 321 -13.00 21.41 -9.31
N PRO A 322 -12.06 20.55 -8.85
CA PRO A 322 -12.25 19.10 -8.89
C PRO A 322 -13.56 18.63 -8.27
N LEU A 323 -13.91 19.11 -7.07
CA LEU A 323 -15.14 18.70 -6.38
C LEU A 323 -16.37 19.24 -7.09
N ARG A 324 -16.31 20.42 -7.74
CA ARG A 324 -17.40 20.89 -8.61
C ARG A 324 -17.62 19.98 -9.81
N MET A 325 -16.55 19.50 -10.45
CA MET A 325 -16.65 18.57 -11.57
C MET A 325 -17.33 17.25 -11.17
N PHE A 326 -16.98 16.69 -10.01
CA PHE A 326 -17.59 15.46 -9.51
C PHE A 326 -19.03 15.64 -9.02
N LEU A 327 -19.31 16.68 -8.22
CA LEU A 327 -20.56 16.80 -7.45
C LEU A 327 -21.64 17.64 -8.15
N TYR A 328 -21.27 18.49 -9.11
CA TYR A 328 -22.16 19.49 -9.70
C TYR A 328 -22.19 19.40 -11.23
N PRO A 329 -22.89 18.40 -11.82
CA PRO A 329 -22.97 18.21 -13.27
C PRO A 329 -23.68 19.35 -14.02
N GLU A 330 -24.28 20.30 -13.30
CA GLU A 330 -24.93 21.49 -13.85
C GLU A 330 -24.20 22.79 -13.46
N ASP A 331 -22.99 22.71 -12.88
CA ASP A 331 -22.18 23.88 -12.54
C ASP A 331 -21.88 24.70 -13.82
N PRO A 332 -22.14 26.02 -13.83
CA PRO A 332 -22.02 26.83 -15.04
C PRO A 332 -20.59 26.91 -15.62
N ASN A 333 -19.56 26.62 -14.82
CA ASN A 333 -18.17 26.67 -15.23
C ASN A 333 -17.55 25.27 -15.37
N TYR A 334 -18.00 24.30 -14.57
CA TYR A 334 -17.37 22.98 -14.49
C TYR A 334 -18.19 21.84 -15.12
N ALA A 335 -19.49 22.01 -15.39
CA ALA A 335 -20.36 20.97 -15.95
C ALA A 335 -19.85 20.35 -17.26
N ILE A 336 -19.07 21.09 -18.04
CA ILE A 336 -18.48 20.57 -19.28
C ILE A 336 -17.51 19.42 -19.05
N HIS A 337 -16.90 19.36 -17.85
CA HIS A 337 -15.94 18.34 -17.41
C HIS A 337 -16.55 17.33 -16.44
N SER A 338 -17.86 17.43 -16.18
CA SER A 338 -18.57 16.53 -15.26
C SER A 338 -18.97 15.23 -15.94
N SER A 339 -19.06 14.17 -15.14
CA SER A 339 -19.48 12.85 -15.60
C SER A 339 -20.86 12.92 -16.27
N GLN A 340 -20.98 12.22 -17.40
CA GLN A 340 -22.25 12.05 -18.12
C GLN A 340 -22.91 10.70 -17.81
N VAL A 341 -22.25 9.86 -17.01
CA VAL A 341 -22.69 8.50 -16.67
C VAL A 341 -23.04 8.38 -15.19
N HIS A 342 -22.23 8.99 -14.33
CA HIS A 342 -22.29 8.84 -12.88
C HIS A 342 -22.71 10.15 -12.22
N ASN A 343 -23.51 10.07 -11.17
CA ASN A 343 -23.68 11.17 -10.23
C ASN A 343 -23.00 10.81 -8.90
N PHE A 344 -22.13 11.70 -8.41
CA PHE A 344 -21.29 11.44 -7.24
C PHE A 344 -21.82 12.14 -5.99
N THR A 345 -21.60 11.50 -4.85
CA THR A 345 -21.91 11.99 -3.51
C THR A 345 -20.63 12.10 -2.69
N ASP A 346 -20.44 13.25 -2.03
CA ASP A 346 -19.43 13.43 -0.97
C ASP A 346 -19.95 12.78 0.32
N VAL A 347 -19.41 11.59 0.63
CA VAL A 347 -19.91 10.72 1.72
C VAL A 347 -19.92 11.45 3.05
N PHE A 348 -18.82 12.13 3.40
CA PHE A 348 -18.71 12.77 4.70
C PHE A 348 -19.69 13.94 4.83
N ARG A 349 -19.78 14.80 3.81
CA ARG A 349 -20.64 15.98 3.85
C ARG A 349 -22.13 15.61 3.88
N GLU A 350 -22.54 14.58 3.13
CA GLU A 350 -23.92 14.09 3.13
C GLU A 350 -24.33 13.54 4.51
N LEU A 351 -23.45 12.76 5.14
CA LEU A 351 -23.73 12.14 6.44
C LEU A 351 -23.55 13.11 7.62
N ASN A 352 -22.68 14.10 7.49
CA ASN A 352 -22.30 15.04 8.54
C ASN A 352 -22.45 16.52 8.08
N PRO A 353 -23.67 16.99 7.76
CA PRO A 353 -23.90 18.27 7.08
C PRO A 353 -23.48 19.51 7.90
N THR A 354 -23.29 19.36 9.21
CA THR A 354 -22.89 20.46 10.11
C THR A 354 -21.51 20.28 10.72
N ASP A 355 -20.82 19.17 10.44
CA ASP A 355 -19.47 18.94 10.92
C ASP A 355 -18.46 19.57 9.95
N PRO A 356 -17.50 20.40 10.40
CA PRO A 356 -16.43 20.87 9.56
C PRO A 356 -15.61 19.74 8.92
N GLY A 357 -15.36 18.65 9.64
CA GLY A 357 -14.62 17.48 9.13
C GLY A 357 -13.25 17.80 8.58
N PHE A 358 -12.53 18.78 9.15
CA PHE A 358 -11.20 19.14 8.65
C PHE A 358 -10.26 17.94 8.72
N SER A 359 -9.75 17.53 7.57
CA SER A 359 -8.82 16.41 7.42
C SER A 359 -7.36 16.87 7.40
N PHE A 360 -7.10 18.17 7.25
CA PHE A 360 -5.76 18.73 7.16
C PHE A 360 -5.58 20.02 7.97
N GLY A 361 -4.33 20.26 8.37
CA GLY A 361 -3.89 21.54 8.90
C GLY A 361 -4.05 21.71 10.41
N TYR A 362 -4.39 20.68 11.19
CA TYR A 362 -4.69 20.80 12.62
C TYR A 362 -3.57 21.48 13.46
N TRP A 363 -2.31 21.45 13.00
CA TRP A 363 -1.17 22.14 13.63
C TRP A 363 -1.12 23.64 13.34
N GLU A 364 -1.66 24.10 12.21
CA GLU A 364 -1.60 25.50 11.81
C GLU A 364 -2.89 25.97 11.12
N PRO A 365 -3.68 26.86 11.76
CA PRO A 365 -5.02 27.26 11.29
C PRO A 365 -5.10 27.80 9.85
N ILE A 366 -4.03 28.35 9.28
CA ILE A 366 -4.04 28.87 7.91
C ILE A 366 -4.22 27.76 6.85
N TYR A 367 -4.00 26.51 7.24
CA TYR A 367 -4.14 25.35 6.36
C TYR A 367 -5.40 24.54 6.67
N TRP A 368 -6.25 24.97 7.60
CA TRP A 368 -7.47 24.24 7.97
C TRP A 368 -8.38 24.06 6.78
N GLY A 369 -8.69 22.80 6.49
CA GLY A 369 -9.64 22.42 5.47
C GLY A 369 -9.88 20.92 5.47
N ARG A 370 -10.98 20.55 4.85
CA ARG A 370 -11.24 19.19 4.42
C ARG A 370 -10.77 19.08 2.98
N ILE A 371 -9.80 18.19 2.76
CA ILE A 371 -9.18 17.96 1.44
C ILE A 371 -9.04 16.49 1.11
N ASP A 372 -9.34 15.61 2.06
CA ASP A 372 -9.38 14.17 1.89
C ASP A 372 -10.85 13.74 1.78
N TYR A 373 -11.17 12.91 0.80
CA TYR A 373 -12.55 12.56 0.48
C TYR A 373 -12.74 11.07 0.23
N ILE A 374 -13.97 10.64 0.44
CA ILE A 374 -14.55 9.43 -0.14
C ILE A 374 -15.74 9.93 -0.98
N LEU A 375 -15.63 9.85 -2.29
CA LEU A 375 -16.71 10.15 -3.23
C LEU A 375 -17.24 8.84 -3.78
N VAL A 376 -18.56 8.68 -3.84
CA VAL A 376 -19.18 7.47 -4.35
C VAL A 376 -20.24 7.79 -5.38
N ASN A 377 -20.40 6.94 -6.41
CA ASN A 377 -21.48 7.13 -7.36
C ASN A 377 -22.83 6.64 -6.83
N ASP A 378 -23.89 6.83 -7.61
CA ASP A 378 -25.27 6.51 -7.25
C ASP A 378 -25.46 5.07 -6.72
N TYR A 379 -24.67 4.10 -7.19
CA TYR A 379 -24.75 2.72 -6.74
C TYR A 379 -24.47 2.58 -5.23
N TRP A 380 -23.48 3.32 -4.73
CA TRP A 380 -23.00 3.25 -3.35
C TRP A 380 -23.57 4.35 -2.46
N ALA A 381 -24.07 5.44 -3.07
CA ALA A 381 -24.67 6.56 -2.34
C ALA A 381 -25.77 6.08 -1.40
N ASP A 382 -26.63 5.15 -1.83
CA ASP A 382 -27.71 4.64 -0.99
C ASP A 382 -27.30 3.55 0.01
N LYS A 383 -26.01 3.21 0.09
CA LYS A 383 -25.47 2.13 0.93
C LYS A 383 -24.65 2.63 2.09
N MET A 384 -24.41 3.94 2.16
CA MET A 384 -23.71 4.57 3.26
C MET A 384 -24.42 4.32 4.59
N ILE A 385 -23.67 4.19 5.69
CA ILE A 385 -24.21 4.05 7.06
C ILE A 385 -23.80 5.26 7.91
N ASN A 386 -22.50 5.52 7.99
CA ASN A 386 -21.91 6.62 8.74
C ASN A 386 -20.52 6.95 8.18
N SER A 387 -19.96 8.07 8.61
CA SER A 387 -18.60 8.48 8.27
C SER A 387 -18.02 9.37 9.37
N THR A 388 -16.71 9.28 9.57
CA THR A 388 -15.93 10.02 10.58
C THR A 388 -14.64 10.56 9.97
N VAL A 389 -14.01 11.51 10.68
CA VAL A 389 -12.71 12.09 10.34
C VAL A 389 -11.88 12.21 11.61
N GLY A 390 -10.71 11.59 11.62
CA GLY A 390 -9.70 11.74 12.68
C GLY A 390 -10.20 11.42 14.09
N ASP A 391 -11.12 10.47 14.22
CA ASP A 391 -11.75 10.11 15.50
C ASP A 391 -10.95 9.06 16.30
N THR A 392 -9.84 8.57 15.74
CA THR A 392 -8.97 7.62 16.45
C THR A 392 -8.08 8.28 17.52
N PRO A 393 -7.72 7.55 18.59
CA PRO A 393 -6.75 8.01 19.59
C PRO A 393 -5.41 8.49 19.00
N SER A 394 -4.94 7.83 17.93
CA SER A 394 -3.66 8.10 17.29
C SER A 394 -3.72 9.12 16.15
N ALA A 395 -4.89 9.69 15.83
CA ALA A 395 -5.09 10.59 14.68
C ALA A 395 -4.11 11.78 14.64
N ASN A 396 -3.83 12.41 15.79
CA ASN A 396 -2.87 13.54 15.89
C ASN A 396 -1.39 13.12 15.87
N LEU A 397 -1.12 11.82 15.94
CA LEU A 397 0.22 11.27 16.00
C LEU A 397 0.63 10.67 14.66
N GLY A 398 -0.31 10.02 13.96
CA GLY A 398 -0.03 9.22 12.78
C GLY A 398 0.43 10.01 11.56
N SER A 399 -0.19 11.15 11.29
CA SER A 399 0.07 11.94 10.08
C SER A 399 -0.19 13.43 10.32
N ASP A 400 0.17 14.24 9.34
CA ASP A 400 -0.33 15.61 9.18
C ASP A 400 -1.69 15.62 8.43
N HIS A 401 -2.23 14.47 8.06
CA HIS A 401 -3.64 14.34 7.72
C HIS A 401 -4.38 13.52 8.78
N TYR A 402 -5.69 13.69 8.83
CA TYR A 402 -6.59 12.75 9.50
C TYR A 402 -7.17 11.78 8.47
N GLY A 403 -7.36 10.53 8.89
CA GLY A 403 -8.12 9.56 8.11
C GLY A 403 -9.57 10.00 7.97
N VAL A 404 -10.15 9.72 6.79
CA VAL A 404 -11.58 9.85 6.52
C VAL A 404 -12.12 8.46 6.26
N ASP A 405 -13.07 8.01 7.07
CA ASP A 405 -13.61 6.65 6.98
C ASP A 405 -15.13 6.66 6.85
N ALA A 406 -15.66 5.56 6.31
CA ALA A 406 -17.10 5.37 6.17
C ALA A 406 -17.48 3.88 6.19
N PHE A 407 -18.62 3.59 6.81
CA PHE A 407 -19.25 2.28 6.71
C PHE A 407 -20.31 2.25 5.61
N PHE A 408 -20.37 1.12 4.90
CA PHE A 408 -21.35 0.82 3.87
C PHE A 408 -22.06 -0.51 4.16
N SER A 409 -23.28 -0.68 3.65
CA SER A 409 -23.98 -1.96 3.66
C SER A 409 -24.61 -2.35 2.33
N LEU A 410 -24.41 -3.60 1.92
CA LEU A 410 -25.17 -4.27 0.87
C LEU A 410 -26.55 -4.74 1.33
N ASP A 411 -26.79 -4.76 2.64
CA ASP A 411 -28.11 -5.02 3.20
C ASP A 411 -28.89 -3.70 3.28
N ASP A 412 -29.93 -3.61 2.46
CA ASP A 412 -30.79 -2.44 2.36
C ASP A 412 -31.39 -2.03 3.72
N GLU A 413 -31.54 -2.94 4.69
CA GLU A 413 -32.03 -2.62 6.04
C GLU A 413 -31.12 -1.66 6.82
N TYR A 414 -29.81 -1.64 6.51
CA TYR A 414 -28.82 -0.79 7.21
C TYR A 414 -28.50 0.50 6.46
N SER A 415 -29.10 0.75 5.30
CA SER A 415 -28.81 1.95 4.50
C SER A 415 -29.26 3.25 5.17
N TYR A 416 -28.45 4.30 5.02
CA TYR A 416 -28.72 5.66 5.51
C TYR A 416 -30.12 6.17 5.12
N PHE A 417 -30.54 5.96 3.86
CA PHE A 417 -31.84 6.46 3.41
C PHE A 417 -33.02 5.68 3.99
N ASN A 418 -32.89 4.39 4.28
CA ASN A 418 -33.94 3.64 4.99
C ASN A 418 -34.01 4.00 6.48
N LEU A 419 -32.86 4.26 7.11
CA LEU A 419 -32.78 4.74 8.48
C LEU A 419 -33.34 6.17 8.65
N SER A 420 -33.29 7.00 7.60
CA SER A 420 -33.86 8.35 7.61
C SER A 420 -35.41 8.37 7.55
N ALA A 421 -36.02 7.30 7.03
CA ALA A 421 -37.48 7.15 6.92
C ALA A 421 -38.11 6.49 8.16
N ALA A 422 -37.35 5.71 8.91
CA ALA A 422 -37.75 5.18 10.21
C ALA A 422 -37.44 6.23 11.30
N ALA A 423 -38.44 6.62 12.08
CA ALA A 423 -38.19 7.44 13.27
C ALA A 423 -37.14 6.73 14.13
N ALA A 424 -36.03 7.43 14.38
CA ALA A 424 -34.89 6.99 15.19
C ALA A 424 -35.28 6.00 16.30
N GLU A 425 -35.12 4.70 16.05
CA GLU A 425 -34.93 3.75 17.14
C GLU A 425 -33.45 3.85 17.53
N SER A 426 -33.24 4.55 18.65
CA SER A 426 -31.95 4.91 19.22
C SER A 426 -31.03 3.74 19.54
N ASP A 427 -31.47 2.49 19.43
CA ASP A 427 -30.77 1.36 20.04
C ASP A 427 -29.82 0.64 19.07
N GLN A 428 -30.11 0.59 17.77
CA GLN A 428 -29.25 -0.12 16.79
C GLN A 428 -28.05 0.73 16.32
N ILE A 429 -28.25 2.03 16.09
CA ILE A 429 -27.15 2.96 15.78
C ILE A 429 -26.24 3.14 17.02
N GLN A 430 -26.81 3.12 18.23
CA GLN A 430 -26.02 3.10 19.46
C GLN A 430 -25.27 1.77 19.63
N PHE A 431 -25.81 0.64 19.16
CA PHE A 431 -25.12 -0.65 19.17
C PHE A 431 -23.91 -0.69 18.23
N LEU A 432 -24.01 -0.12 17.03
CA LEU A 432 -22.87 0.02 16.11
C LEU A 432 -21.82 1.02 16.64
N LYS A 433 -22.25 2.14 17.25
CA LYS A 433 -21.34 3.07 17.97
C LYS A 433 -20.71 2.47 19.23
N ASN A 434 -21.38 1.53 19.88
CA ASN A 434 -20.88 0.85 21.09
C ASN A 434 -20.01 -0.38 20.78
N ASN A 435 -19.92 -0.83 19.51
CA ASN A 435 -18.96 -1.83 19.06
C ASN A 435 -17.59 -1.23 18.69
N ILE A 436 -17.42 0.08 18.88
CA ILE A 436 -16.09 0.68 19.07
C ILE A 436 -15.49 -0.01 20.31
N VAL A 437 -14.39 -0.72 20.10
CA VAL A 437 -13.63 -1.41 21.16
C VAL A 437 -13.42 -0.43 22.32
N ASP A 438 -13.84 -0.79 23.54
CA ASP A 438 -13.47 -0.02 24.74
C ASP A 438 -11.99 -0.29 25.04
N TRP A 439 -11.14 0.58 24.49
CA TRP A 439 -9.68 0.48 24.54
C TRP A 439 -9.08 0.56 25.95
N ASN A 440 -9.87 0.88 26.98
CA ASN A 440 -9.40 0.88 28.37
C ASN A 440 -9.48 -0.51 29.05
N VAL A 441 -10.01 -1.54 28.37
CA VAL A 441 -10.30 -2.84 29.02
C VAL A 441 -9.97 -4.06 28.16
N ASN A 442 -9.27 -3.89 27.03
CA ASN A 442 -8.98 -4.98 26.10
C ASN A 442 -7.61 -5.63 26.39
N GLU A 443 -7.61 -6.89 26.84
CA GLU A 443 -6.42 -7.74 27.09
C GLU A 443 -5.48 -7.85 25.87
N LYS A 444 -5.97 -7.63 24.64
CA LYS A 444 -5.11 -7.57 23.43
C LYS A 444 -4.25 -6.31 23.38
N VAL A 445 -4.74 -5.17 23.89
CA VAL A 445 -4.01 -3.89 23.93
C VAL A 445 -2.84 -3.96 24.90
N GLU A 446 -2.99 -4.63 26.04
CA GLU A 446 -1.88 -4.87 26.98
C GLU A 446 -0.75 -5.70 26.36
N ARG A 447 -1.06 -6.64 25.45
CA ARG A 447 -0.05 -7.41 24.71
C ARG A 447 0.67 -6.58 23.64
N ILE A 448 -0.06 -5.72 22.94
CA ILE A 448 0.51 -4.81 21.92
C ILE A 448 1.41 -3.76 22.58
N VAL A 449 0.99 -3.21 23.72
CA VAL A 449 1.81 -2.29 24.53
C VAL A 449 3.06 -3.01 25.05
N ALA A 450 2.95 -4.25 25.54
CA ALA A 450 4.11 -5.04 25.98
C ALA A 450 5.09 -5.37 24.83
N PHE A 451 4.59 -5.65 23.63
CA PHE A 451 5.41 -5.89 22.44
C PHE A 451 6.11 -4.60 21.96
N ASN A 452 5.43 -3.46 22.03
CA ASN A 452 5.98 -2.15 21.73
C ASN A 452 7.05 -1.70 22.75
N GLU A 453 6.91 -2.06 24.03
CA GLU A 453 7.94 -1.81 25.05
C GLU A 453 9.22 -2.65 24.82
N GLU A 454 9.11 -3.90 24.35
CA GLU A 454 10.27 -4.71 23.96
C GLU A 454 10.98 -4.15 22.71
N MET A 455 10.23 -3.63 21.74
CA MET A 455 10.77 -2.99 20.54
C MET A 455 11.41 -1.62 20.83
N ILE A 456 10.84 -0.81 21.73
CA ILE A 456 11.46 0.43 22.21
C ILE A 456 12.77 0.12 22.95
N ALA A 457 12.80 -0.92 23.79
CA ALA A 457 14.01 -1.37 24.50
C ALA A 457 15.08 -2.00 23.57
N PHE A 458 14.71 -2.38 22.35
CA PHE A 458 15.63 -2.82 21.29
C PHE A 458 16.24 -1.62 20.54
N CYS A 459 15.44 -0.59 20.27
CA CYS A 459 15.87 0.65 19.62
C CYS A 459 16.79 1.51 20.51
N ASP A 460 16.57 1.52 21.82
CA ASP A 460 17.40 2.28 22.79
C ASP A 460 18.77 1.63 23.11
N ARG A 461 19.07 0.46 22.51
CA ARG A 461 20.32 -0.30 22.72
C ARG A 461 21.39 -0.12 21.63
N LYS A 462 21.35 0.97 20.85
CA LYS A 462 22.46 1.35 19.95
C LYS A 462 23.02 2.74 20.25
#